data_AF-A0A518JXR2-F1
#
_entry.id   AF-A0A518JXR2-F1
#
_cell.length_a   1.000
_cell.length_b   1.000
_cell.length_c   1.000
_cell.angle_alpha   90.00
_cell.angle_beta   90.00
_cell.angle_gamma   90.00
#
_symmetry.space_group_name_H-M   'P 1'
#
loop_
_entity.id
_entity.type
_entity.pdbx_description
1 polymer ?
#
loop_
_entity_poly.entity_id
_entity_poly.type
_entity_poly.pdbx_seq_one_letter_code
_entity_poly.pdbx_strand_id
1 'polypeptide(L)'
;MLSLFRKSKKPSESTRRKQQARRRLRAECLEDRRLLAGVVNVDTTVFGDLTLDGNVSSNQIAVHGTAVPGQFVIEGENGTLLTLDGGAQTFSSLTVNGITDDIIVDLGHGDDIFTLGDNSNPTEIGQNLIITNRDDDTNILRNVDIGEDLLISRTDIAYSELQIDGSIIRNNVDIDNNVGDTKTEISDSEIEGTLIIVNGNGDDVTVVDATSIGSAQFFRPGGPGTPADPVVSITNGNGSSLTSFTSANDPDTTGFLPTGTLSRPTIYGGINIVNGDQLPPGLIVAPPTAGGATPSSLSVAVDIVVFNQADVLGHLDIENFDGHTETVIVDSNIGTDNKARDTVVPINGGYGDAVTIANGNGFDLFLSQNSTMQYGLSLNNGTGNWGSQTDIRDSEIGGRDTGSLGVDAAIFFVGDNGDDVFNVSDTTSGSTFDGMVILEFNNGEDHVQFMGVASQLELDMLDINFGAGDDLLYMENVEVKSMVKVLFLAGTDTLELRDNVDFPPGLLGTIEIDGGAGADFYHVDNVMIPFINFDTLIP
;
A
#
# COMPACT_ATOMS: atom_id res chain seq x y z
N MET A 1 -60.32 62.55 -24.01
CA MET A 1 -60.66 63.28 -25.25
C MET A 1 -59.59 62.97 -26.30
N LEU A 2 -60.00 62.41 -27.44
CA LEU A 2 -59.43 62.52 -28.79
C LEU A 2 -57.89 62.62 -28.96
N SER A 3 -57.26 61.66 -29.65
CA SER A 3 -56.86 61.78 -31.08
C SER A 3 -55.34 62.11 -31.19
N LEU A 4 -54.48 61.51 -32.02
CA LEU A 4 -54.58 61.14 -33.42
C LEU A 4 -53.40 60.23 -33.80
N PHE A 5 -53.66 59.20 -34.62
CA PHE A 5 -52.66 58.38 -35.32
C PHE A 5 -51.83 59.20 -36.33
N ARG A 6 -50.54 58.88 -36.48
CA ARG A 6 -49.83 59.00 -37.77
C ARG A 6 -48.83 57.85 -37.97
N LYS A 7 -49.15 56.97 -38.93
CA LYS A 7 -48.21 56.05 -39.59
C LYS A 7 -47.13 56.85 -40.31
N SER A 8 -45.86 56.50 -40.11
CA SER A 8 -44.74 56.95 -40.94
C SER A 8 -43.96 55.75 -41.47
N LYS A 9 -43.59 55.85 -42.74
CA LYS A 9 -42.99 54.86 -43.64
C LYS A 9 -41.67 54.30 -43.12
N LYS A 10 -41.50 52.97 -43.23
CA LYS A 10 -40.18 52.32 -43.27
C LYS A 10 -39.48 52.67 -44.60
N PRO A 11 -38.21 53.12 -44.57
CA PRO A 11 -37.30 53.00 -45.70
C PRO A 11 -36.51 51.68 -45.61
N SER A 12 -36.33 51.05 -46.76
CA SER A 12 -35.57 49.83 -46.99
C SER A 12 -34.06 50.08 -46.99
N GLU A 13 -33.36 49.11 -46.40
CA GLU A 13 -32.03 48.57 -46.75
C GLU A 13 -30.81 49.49 -46.90
N SER A 14 -29.84 49.22 -46.03
CA SER A 14 -28.42 49.15 -46.40
C SER A 14 -27.75 48.11 -45.51
N THR A 15 -27.93 46.84 -45.85
CA THR A 15 -27.20 45.71 -45.28
C THR A 15 -25.72 45.80 -45.66
N ARG A 16 -24.94 46.56 -44.90
CA ARG A 16 -23.48 46.39 -44.85
C ARG A 16 -23.16 45.09 -44.11
N ARG A 17 -23.29 43.95 -44.79
CA ARG A 17 -22.59 42.73 -44.41
C ARG A 17 -21.10 43.02 -44.53
N LYS A 18 -20.45 43.32 -43.41
CA LYS A 18 -19.00 43.18 -43.27
C LYS A 18 -18.68 41.73 -43.59
N GLN A 19 -18.18 41.47 -44.80
CA GLN A 19 -17.50 40.23 -45.12
C GLN A 19 -16.22 40.20 -44.27
N GLN A 20 -16.34 39.76 -43.02
CA GLN A 20 -15.20 39.19 -42.32
C GLN A 20 -14.83 37.94 -43.10
N ALA A 21 -13.79 38.05 -43.91
CA ALA A 21 -13.13 36.93 -44.52
C ALA A 21 -12.65 36.02 -43.39
N ARG A 22 -13.48 35.06 -43.00
CA ARG A 22 -13.08 33.92 -42.17
C ARG A 22 -12.09 33.12 -42.99
N ARG A 23 -10.80 33.49 -42.93
CA ARG A 23 -9.70 32.61 -43.33
C ARG A 23 -9.83 31.38 -42.44
N ARG A 24 -10.39 30.31 -42.99
CA ARG A 24 -10.31 28.98 -42.38
C ARG A 24 -8.82 28.66 -42.32
N LEU A 25 -8.23 28.67 -41.13
CA LEU A 25 -6.97 27.99 -40.88
C LEU A 25 -7.23 26.53 -41.25
N ARG A 26 -6.72 26.12 -42.42
CA ARG A 26 -6.63 24.71 -42.74
C ARG A 26 -5.40 24.25 -41.99
N ALA A 27 -5.60 23.56 -40.87
CA ALA A 27 -4.55 22.73 -40.33
C ALA A 27 -4.26 21.69 -41.42
N GLU A 28 -3.11 21.81 -42.06
CA GLU A 28 -2.53 20.71 -42.82
C GLU A 28 -2.26 19.59 -41.81
N CYS A 29 -2.67 18.36 -42.14
CA CYS A 29 -2.36 17.20 -41.31
C CYS A 29 -0.83 17.18 -41.14
N LEU A 30 -0.37 17.12 -39.89
CA LEU A 30 1.03 16.87 -39.59
C LEU A 30 1.40 15.60 -40.35
N GLU A 31 2.32 15.74 -41.31
CA GLU A 31 2.94 14.61 -41.96
C GLU A 31 3.69 13.82 -40.87
N ASP A 32 3.47 12.50 -40.82
CA ASP A 32 4.13 11.65 -39.84
C ASP A 32 5.63 11.90 -39.94
N ARG A 33 6.20 12.52 -38.89
CA ARG A 33 7.65 12.60 -38.76
C ARG A 33 8.09 11.15 -38.65
N ARG A 34 8.69 10.64 -39.71
CA ARG A 34 9.48 9.41 -39.65
C ARG A 34 10.64 9.72 -38.71
N LEU A 35 10.44 9.43 -37.42
CA LEU A 35 11.51 9.39 -36.44
C LEU A 35 12.58 8.45 -37.01
N LEU A 36 13.84 8.78 -36.77
CA LEU A 36 14.93 7.90 -37.17
C LEU A 36 14.69 6.56 -36.47
N ALA A 37 14.70 5.47 -37.24
CA ALA A 37 14.57 4.13 -36.69
C ALA A 37 15.65 3.93 -35.61
N GLY A 38 15.23 3.42 -34.45
CA GLY A 38 16.14 2.92 -33.43
C GLY A 38 17.04 1.83 -33.99
N VAL A 39 18.24 1.69 -33.41
CA VAL A 39 19.19 0.63 -33.78
C VAL A 39 19.72 0.02 -32.50
N VAL A 40 19.52 -1.28 -32.35
CA VAL A 40 19.99 -2.08 -31.21
C VAL A 40 21.07 -3.04 -31.68
N ASN A 41 22.21 -3.02 -31.01
CA ASN A 41 23.27 -3.98 -31.19
C ASN A 41 23.01 -5.21 -30.33
N VAL A 42 22.90 -6.36 -30.97
CA VAL A 42 22.86 -7.68 -30.35
C VAL A 42 24.29 -8.18 -30.28
N ASP A 43 24.87 -8.20 -29.08
CA ASP A 43 26.23 -8.68 -28.83
C ASP A 43 26.20 -10.06 -28.17
N THR A 44 26.92 -10.99 -28.78
CA THR A 44 27.11 -12.38 -28.31
C THR A 44 28.59 -12.75 -28.19
N THR A 45 29.47 -11.75 -28.11
CA THR A 45 30.92 -11.94 -28.11
C THR A 45 31.46 -12.47 -26.77
N VAL A 46 30.74 -12.21 -25.67
CA VAL A 46 30.99 -12.87 -24.38
C VAL A 46 30.27 -14.21 -24.38
N PHE A 47 31.01 -15.28 -24.06
CA PHE A 47 30.46 -16.62 -24.14
C PHE A 47 29.40 -16.84 -23.05
N GLY A 48 28.17 -17.14 -23.47
CA GLY A 48 27.05 -17.41 -22.57
C GLY A 48 26.10 -16.23 -22.43
N ASP A 49 26.58 -15.00 -22.63
CA ASP A 49 25.81 -13.78 -22.41
C ASP A 49 25.13 -13.30 -23.70
N LEU A 50 24.00 -12.64 -23.53
CA LEU A 50 23.36 -11.82 -24.56
C LEU A 50 23.32 -10.36 -24.07
N THR A 51 23.95 -9.45 -24.81
CA THR A 51 23.85 -8.01 -24.53
C THR A 51 23.07 -7.30 -25.63
N LEU A 52 22.13 -6.44 -25.24
CA LEU A 52 21.28 -5.63 -26.12
C LEU A 52 21.57 -4.14 -25.86
N ASP A 53 22.37 -3.54 -26.73
CA ASP A 53 22.78 -2.12 -26.61
C ASP A 53 22.05 -1.25 -27.63
N GLY A 54 21.14 -0.39 -27.18
CA GLY A 54 20.42 0.54 -28.03
C GLY A 54 21.18 1.84 -28.31
N ASN A 55 20.51 2.75 -29.01
CA ASN A 55 21.08 4.05 -29.39
C ASN A 55 20.31 5.20 -28.73
N VAL A 56 20.44 6.43 -29.24
CA VAL A 56 19.77 7.60 -28.65
C VAL A 56 18.33 7.83 -29.15
N SER A 57 17.78 6.88 -29.88
CA SER A 57 16.41 6.93 -30.42
C SER A 57 15.60 5.85 -29.74
N SER A 58 14.29 6.04 -29.60
CA SER A 58 13.38 5.01 -29.11
C SER A 58 13.55 3.67 -29.85
N ASN A 59 13.78 2.63 -29.08
CA ASN A 59 13.98 1.25 -29.50
C ASN A 59 12.84 0.41 -28.93
N GLN A 60 12.24 -0.41 -29.79
CA GLN A 60 11.27 -1.39 -29.36
C GLN A 60 11.78 -2.77 -29.77
N ILE A 61 12.00 -3.62 -28.78
CA ILE A 61 12.53 -4.97 -29.00
C ILE A 61 11.72 -6.02 -28.24
N ALA A 62 11.56 -7.17 -28.87
CA ALA A 62 10.97 -8.36 -28.26
C ALA A 62 11.97 -9.51 -28.33
N VAL A 63 12.13 -10.24 -27.22
CA VAL A 63 13.02 -11.38 -27.10
C VAL A 63 12.21 -12.59 -26.66
N HIS A 64 12.32 -13.68 -27.40
CA HIS A 64 11.60 -14.91 -27.12
C HIS A 64 12.57 -16.09 -27.02
N GLY A 65 12.42 -16.89 -25.96
CA GLY A 65 13.04 -18.20 -25.90
C GLY A 65 12.46 -19.12 -26.99
N THR A 66 13.25 -20.09 -27.43
CA THR A 66 12.78 -21.15 -28.33
C THR A 66 12.72 -22.49 -27.62
N ALA A 67 12.24 -23.53 -28.30
CA ALA A 67 12.29 -24.90 -27.78
C ALA A 67 13.73 -25.45 -27.63
N VAL A 68 14.75 -24.75 -28.12
CA VAL A 68 16.17 -25.11 -27.94
C VAL A 68 16.73 -24.28 -26.79
N PRO A 69 17.16 -24.89 -25.67
CA PRO A 69 17.76 -24.15 -24.55
C PRO A 69 18.93 -23.27 -25.01
N GLY A 70 18.92 -22.02 -24.54
CA GLY A 70 19.90 -21.01 -24.89
C GLY A 70 19.87 -20.51 -26.34
N GLN A 71 18.79 -20.78 -27.08
CA GLN A 71 18.49 -20.14 -28.35
C GLN A 71 17.34 -19.15 -28.17
N PHE A 72 17.57 -17.92 -28.64
CA PHE A 72 16.63 -16.82 -28.56
C PHE A 72 16.36 -16.23 -29.94
N VAL A 73 15.13 -15.77 -30.15
CA VAL A 73 14.75 -14.91 -31.29
C VAL A 73 14.57 -13.49 -30.77
N ILE A 74 15.26 -12.54 -31.39
CA ILE A 74 15.22 -11.12 -31.06
C ILE A 74 14.59 -10.42 -32.24
N GLU A 75 13.53 -9.65 -32.01
CA GLU A 75 12.79 -8.92 -33.03
C GLU A 75 12.88 -7.42 -32.77
N GLY A 76 13.20 -6.65 -33.81
CA GLY A 76 13.10 -5.20 -33.81
C GLY A 76 11.70 -4.80 -34.27
N GLU A 77 10.93 -4.19 -33.37
CA GLU A 77 9.56 -3.76 -33.65
C GLU A 77 9.50 -2.27 -33.97
N ASN A 78 8.34 -1.81 -34.48
CA ASN A 78 8.06 -0.40 -34.78
C ASN A 78 9.16 0.33 -35.60
N GLY A 79 9.89 -0.42 -36.43
CA GLY A 79 10.96 0.10 -37.27
C GLY A 79 12.36 0.06 -36.64
N THR A 80 12.53 -0.38 -35.40
CA THR A 80 13.83 -0.67 -34.79
C THR A 80 14.58 -1.73 -35.59
N LEU A 81 15.86 -1.47 -35.84
CA LEU A 81 16.75 -2.36 -36.58
C LEU A 81 17.77 -2.98 -35.64
N LEU A 82 18.18 -4.22 -35.92
CA LEU A 82 19.16 -4.96 -35.14
C LEU A 82 20.49 -5.04 -35.88
N THR A 83 21.62 -4.89 -35.20
CA THR A 83 22.95 -5.30 -35.67
C THR A 83 23.46 -6.48 -34.86
N LEU A 84 24.37 -7.29 -35.41
CA LEU A 84 25.00 -8.41 -34.69
C LEU A 84 26.49 -8.12 -34.50
N ASP A 85 26.96 -8.18 -33.25
CA ASP A 85 28.36 -8.01 -32.84
C ASP A 85 29.04 -6.76 -33.45
N GLY A 86 28.33 -5.63 -33.46
CA GLY A 86 28.81 -4.35 -34.03
C GLY A 86 28.91 -4.32 -35.57
N GLY A 87 28.31 -5.30 -36.25
CA GLY A 87 28.30 -5.40 -37.71
C GLY A 87 27.52 -4.28 -38.39
N ALA A 88 27.91 -3.95 -39.64
CA ALA A 88 27.24 -2.90 -40.43
C ALA A 88 25.91 -3.34 -41.08
N GLN A 89 25.60 -4.64 -41.04
CA GLN A 89 24.35 -5.17 -41.58
C GLN A 89 23.24 -5.04 -40.54
N THR A 90 22.07 -4.58 -40.99
CA THR A 90 20.88 -4.52 -40.15
C THR A 90 19.89 -5.63 -40.46
N PHE A 91 19.16 -6.04 -39.43
CA PHE A 91 18.13 -7.08 -39.46
C PHE A 91 16.86 -6.56 -38.79
N SER A 92 15.70 -7.11 -39.15
CA SER A 92 14.47 -6.90 -38.39
C SER A 92 14.24 -7.99 -37.33
N SER A 93 14.94 -9.13 -37.46
CA SER A 93 14.91 -10.25 -36.53
C SER A 93 16.22 -11.03 -36.62
N LEU A 94 16.70 -11.53 -35.49
CA LEU A 94 17.90 -12.34 -35.34
C LEU A 94 17.61 -13.57 -34.49
N THR A 95 18.23 -14.70 -34.83
CA THR A 95 18.25 -15.88 -33.97
C THR A 95 19.66 -16.09 -33.46
N VAL A 96 19.84 -16.00 -32.15
CA VAL A 96 21.12 -16.22 -31.45
C VAL A 96 21.10 -17.55 -30.72
N ASN A 97 22.27 -18.13 -30.48
CA ASN A 97 22.41 -19.45 -29.88
C ASN A 97 23.54 -19.45 -28.86
N GLY A 98 23.44 -20.35 -27.88
CA GLY A 98 24.49 -20.54 -26.87
C GLY A 98 24.44 -19.49 -25.76
N ILE A 99 23.29 -18.85 -25.57
CA ILE A 99 23.06 -17.91 -24.47
C ILE A 99 22.64 -18.74 -23.26
N THR A 100 23.57 -19.01 -22.36
CA THR A 100 23.36 -19.93 -21.21
C THR A 100 23.60 -19.25 -19.87
N ASP A 101 23.88 -17.95 -19.90
CA ASP A 101 24.32 -17.17 -18.75
C ASP A 101 23.39 -15.95 -18.60
N ASP A 102 23.92 -14.72 -18.62
CA ASP A 102 23.13 -13.50 -18.41
C ASP A 102 22.46 -12.97 -19.69
N ILE A 103 21.34 -12.27 -19.52
CA ILE A 103 20.82 -11.31 -20.50
C ILE A 103 20.97 -9.90 -19.93
N ILE A 104 21.65 -9.02 -20.67
CA ILE A 104 21.96 -7.65 -20.29
C ILE A 104 21.31 -6.70 -21.29
N VAL A 105 20.53 -5.74 -20.82
CA VAL A 105 19.74 -4.81 -21.65
C VAL A 105 20.05 -3.37 -21.25
N ASP A 106 20.53 -2.58 -22.21
CA ASP A 106 20.75 -1.13 -22.09
C ASP A 106 20.34 -0.48 -23.42
N LEU A 107 19.08 -0.06 -23.54
CA LEU A 107 18.54 0.46 -24.80
C LEU A 107 18.94 1.91 -25.09
N GLY A 108 19.75 2.51 -24.23
CA GLY A 108 20.35 3.80 -24.49
C GLY A 108 19.47 4.94 -24.01
N HIS A 109 18.98 5.78 -24.93
CA HIS A 109 18.14 6.94 -24.62
C HIS A 109 16.92 6.94 -25.54
N GLY A 110 15.87 7.66 -25.12
CA GLY A 110 14.58 7.74 -25.78
C GLY A 110 13.57 6.78 -25.15
N ASP A 111 12.32 6.87 -25.60
CA ASP A 111 11.24 6.08 -24.99
C ASP A 111 11.34 4.61 -25.45
N ASP A 112 12.09 3.78 -24.71
CA ASP A 112 12.39 2.40 -25.10
C ASP A 112 11.34 1.42 -24.56
N ILE A 113 11.13 0.32 -25.29
CA ILE A 113 10.24 -0.76 -24.87
C ILE A 113 10.98 -2.09 -25.04
N PHE A 114 11.19 -2.80 -23.94
CA PHE A 114 11.74 -4.13 -23.90
C PHE A 114 10.67 -5.14 -23.50
N THR A 115 10.47 -6.17 -24.33
CA THR A 115 9.63 -7.32 -23.99
C THR A 115 10.46 -8.60 -23.97
N LEU A 116 10.36 -9.37 -22.89
CA LEU A 116 10.94 -10.70 -22.79
C LEU A 116 9.84 -11.74 -22.53
N GLY A 117 9.86 -12.80 -23.33
CA GLY A 117 8.94 -13.92 -23.22
C GLY A 117 7.62 -13.74 -23.96
N ASP A 118 6.76 -14.75 -23.84
CA ASP A 118 5.43 -14.78 -24.42
C ASP A 118 4.50 -15.72 -23.64
N ASN A 119 3.20 -15.65 -23.93
CA ASN A 119 2.19 -16.45 -23.25
C ASN A 119 2.14 -17.93 -23.71
N SER A 120 3.10 -18.38 -24.54
CA SER A 120 3.04 -19.68 -25.21
C SER A 120 4.04 -20.69 -24.64
N ASN A 121 5.26 -20.28 -24.31
CA ASN A 121 6.26 -21.13 -23.65
C ASN A 121 7.15 -20.30 -22.71
N PRO A 122 7.55 -20.85 -21.55
CA PRO A 122 8.47 -20.17 -20.67
C PRO A 122 9.76 -19.79 -21.38
N THR A 123 10.19 -18.55 -21.23
CA THR A 123 11.52 -18.11 -21.68
C THR A 123 12.51 -18.29 -20.55
N GLU A 124 13.38 -19.28 -20.67
CA GLU A 124 14.38 -19.64 -19.65
C GLU A 124 15.67 -18.83 -19.84
N ILE A 125 16.13 -18.16 -18.78
CA ILE A 125 17.44 -17.49 -18.67
C ILE A 125 18.32 -18.30 -17.73
N GLY A 126 19.58 -18.51 -18.10
CA GLY A 126 20.49 -19.37 -17.36
C GLY A 126 20.91 -18.80 -16.01
N GLN A 127 21.23 -17.51 -15.97
CA GLN A 127 21.58 -16.77 -14.76
C GLN A 127 20.70 -15.53 -14.62
N ASN A 128 21.25 -14.33 -14.79
CA ASN A 128 20.59 -13.08 -14.42
C ASN A 128 19.92 -12.40 -15.62
N LEU A 129 18.88 -11.62 -15.32
CA LEU A 129 18.38 -10.58 -16.22
C LEU A 129 18.76 -9.22 -15.65
N ILE A 130 19.51 -8.44 -16.41
CA ILE A 130 19.99 -7.12 -16.01
C ILE A 130 19.45 -6.09 -17.00
N ILE A 131 18.69 -5.12 -16.52
CA ILE A 131 18.08 -4.05 -17.32
C ILE A 131 18.52 -2.69 -16.78
N THR A 132 18.95 -1.80 -17.66
CA THR A 132 19.26 -0.40 -17.34
C THR A 132 18.33 0.54 -18.11
N ASN A 133 17.53 1.31 -17.38
CA ASN A 133 16.64 2.34 -17.92
C ASN A 133 17.30 3.74 -17.81
N ARG A 134 17.05 4.62 -18.79
CA ARG A 134 17.60 5.98 -18.83
C ARG A 134 16.63 7.08 -19.26
N ASP A 135 15.45 6.78 -19.78
CA ASP A 135 14.42 7.76 -20.11
C ASP A 135 13.02 7.14 -19.85
N ASP A 136 12.01 7.47 -20.67
CA ASP A 136 10.64 6.94 -20.57
C ASP A 136 10.56 5.47 -21.03
N ASP A 137 11.04 4.55 -20.18
CA ASP A 137 11.24 3.14 -20.57
C ASP A 137 10.14 2.21 -20.03
N THR A 138 9.75 1.23 -20.84
CA THR A 138 8.79 0.18 -20.46
C THR A 138 9.40 -1.21 -20.59
N ASN A 139 9.38 -1.98 -19.50
CA ASN A 139 9.89 -3.34 -19.43
C ASN A 139 8.75 -4.32 -19.18
N ILE A 140 8.65 -5.35 -20.00
CA ILE A 140 7.56 -6.32 -19.97
C ILE A 140 8.14 -7.73 -19.96
N LEU A 141 8.01 -8.43 -18.83
CA LEU A 141 8.43 -9.81 -18.66
C LEU A 141 7.19 -10.69 -18.56
N ARG A 142 7.02 -11.64 -19.49
CA ARG A 142 5.87 -12.54 -19.50
C ARG A 142 6.33 -13.98 -19.58
N ASN A 143 5.93 -14.78 -18.57
CA ASN A 143 6.22 -16.20 -18.52
C ASN A 143 7.73 -16.46 -18.72
N VAL A 144 8.53 -15.79 -17.90
CA VAL A 144 10.00 -15.90 -17.91
C VAL A 144 10.43 -16.74 -16.69
N ASP A 145 11.42 -17.62 -16.86
CA ASP A 145 12.09 -18.33 -15.76
C ASP A 145 13.54 -17.84 -15.68
N ILE A 146 13.85 -17.02 -14.68
CA ILE A 146 15.17 -16.42 -14.46
C ILE A 146 15.92 -17.27 -13.45
N GLY A 147 16.99 -17.94 -13.90
CA GLY A 147 17.75 -18.90 -13.11
C GLY A 147 18.41 -18.32 -11.85
N GLU A 148 18.71 -17.02 -11.83
CA GLU A 148 19.26 -16.29 -10.67
C GLU A 148 18.49 -14.99 -10.39
N ASP A 149 19.14 -13.82 -10.48
CA ASP A 149 18.58 -12.53 -10.07
C ASP A 149 17.94 -11.77 -11.24
N LEU A 150 16.90 -10.98 -10.93
CA LEU A 150 16.39 -9.91 -11.78
C LEU A 150 16.88 -8.58 -11.20
N LEU A 151 17.71 -7.87 -11.97
CA LEU A 151 18.26 -6.57 -11.60
C LEU A 151 17.77 -5.51 -12.58
N ILE A 152 17.01 -4.54 -12.09
CA ILE A 152 16.54 -3.41 -12.88
C ILE A 152 17.05 -2.15 -12.20
N SER A 153 17.79 -1.35 -12.96
CA SER A 153 18.36 -0.10 -12.45
C SER A 153 18.01 1.06 -13.35
N ARG A 154 17.87 2.22 -12.72
CA ARG A 154 17.51 3.45 -13.41
C ARG A 154 18.51 4.57 -13.14
N THR A 155 18.85 5.32 -14.18
CA THR A 155 19.93 6.31 -14.12
C THR A 155 19.49 7.77 -14.27
N ASP A 156 18.19 8.03 -14.46
CA ASP A 156 17.64 9.32 -14.84
C ASP A 156 16.40 9.74 -14.00
N ILE A 157 15.52 10.63 -14.51
CA ILE A 157 14.34 11.19 -13.78
C ILE A 157 12.99 11.14 -14.54
N ALA A 158 12.93 10.60 -15.76
CA ALA A 158 11.73 10.36 -16.56
C ALA A 158 10.68 9.41 -15.89
N TYR A 159 9.69 8.91 -16.63
CA TYR A 159 8.76 7.89 -16.14
C TYR A 159 9.31 6.48 -16.43
N SER A 160 9.03 5.48 -15.60
CA SER A 160 9.38 4.09 -15.94
C SER A 160 8.31 3.09 -15.56
N GLU A 161 8.06 2.13 -16.45
CA GLU A 161 7.08 1.06 -16.24
C GLU A 161 7.72 -0.32 -16.30
N LEU A 162 7.36 -1.17 -15.35
CA LEU A 162 7.75 -2.58 -15.28
C LEU A 162 6.50 -3.44 -15.07
N GLN A 163 6.34 -4.43 -15.94
CA GLN A 163 5.35 -5.49 -15.80
C GLN A 163 6.05 -6.85 -15.73
N ILE A 164 5.81 -7.62 -14.68
CA ILE A 164 6.23 -9.01 -14.53
C ILE A 164 4.97 -9.86 -14.40
N ASP A 165 4.76 -10.78 -15.32
CA ASP A 165 3.53 -11.58 -15.37
C ASP A 165 3.86 -13.06 -15.56
N GLY A 166 3.24 -13.92 -14.75
CA GLY A 166 3.36 -15.39 -14.88
C GLY A 166 4.79 -15.91 -14.80
N SER A 167 5.71 -15.19 -14.15
CA SER A 167 7.15 -15.44 -14.21
C SER A 167 7.69 -16.07 -12.93
N ILE A 168 8.83 -16.76 -13.04
CA ILE A 168 9.55 -17.38 -11.93
C ILE A 168 10.94 -16.74 -11.85
N ILE A 169 11.28 -16.18 -10.69
CA ILE A 169 12.61 -15.65 -10.38
C ILE A 169 13.17 -16.47 -9.24
N ARG A 170 14.26 -17.21 -9.51
CA ARG A 170 14.80 -18.23 -8.59
C ARG A 170 15.60 -17.66 -7.43
N ASN A 171 15.99 -16.39 -7.52
CA ASN A 171 16.70 -15.71 -6.46
C ASN A 171 16.03 -14.36 -6.18
N ASN A 172 16.76 -13.24 -6.27
CA ASN A 172 16.26 -11.95 -5.83
C ASN A 172 15.74 -11.11 -7.01
N VAL A 173 14.80 -10.24 -6.71
CA VAL A 173 14.38 -9.13 -7.57
C VAL A 173 14.83 -7.84 -6.89
N ASP A 174 15.65 -7.06 -7.58
CA ASP A 174 16.12 -5.74 -7.16
C ASP A 174 15.74 -4.71 -8.23
N ILE A 175 14.85 -3.79 -7.88
CA ILE A 175 14.34 -2.73 -8.75
C ILE A 175 14.73 -1.38 -8.12
N ASP A 176 15.74 -0.74 -8.68
CA ASP A 176 16.12 0.64 -8.36
C ASP A 176 15.54 1.57 -9.43
N ASN A 177 14.38 2.13 -9.10
CA ASN A 177 13.64 3.06 -9.95
C ASN A 177 14.16 4.50 -9.87
N ASN A 178 15.08 4.80 -8.93
CA ASN A 178 15.65 6.13 -8.75
C ASN A 178 14.55 7.21 -8.71
N VAL A 179 14.82 8.45 -9.14
CA VAL A 179 13.84 9.56 -9.11
C VAL A 179 12.92 9.52 -10.33
N GLY A 180 11.71 10.07 -10.18
CA GLY A 180 10.68 10.15 -11.22
C GLY A 180 9.47 9.30 -10.87
N ASP A 181 8.36 9.51 -11.58
CA ASP A 181 7.14 8.72 -11.39
C ASP A 181 7.36 7.31 -11.92
N THR A 182 6.97 6.27 -11.16
CA THR A 182 7.16 4.88 -11.58
C THR A 182 5.92 4.01 -11.42
N LYS A 183 5.90 2.94 -12.21
CA LYS A 183 4.85 1.92 -12.15
C LYS A 183 5.46 0.53 -12.22
N THR A 184 5.32 -0.24 -11.15
CA THR A 184 5.75 -1.64 -11.06
C THR A 184 4.53 -2.53 -10.81
N GLU A 185 4.29 -3.47 -11.71
CA GLU A 185 3.24 -4.48 -11.59
C GLU A 185 3.87 -5.89 -11.63
N ILE A 186 3.58 -6.70 -10.62
CA ILE A 186 4.03 -8.10 -10.53
C ILE A 186 2.80 -8.98 -10.33
N SER A 187 2.42 -9.77 -11.32
CA SER A 187 1.22 -10.61 -11.31
C SER A 187 1.54 -12.09 -11.51
N ASP A 188 0.78 -12.96 -10.83
CA ASP A 188 0.79 -14.41 -11.05
C ASP A 188 2.20 -15.04 -11.06
N SER A 189 3.12 -14.48 -10.27
CA SER A 189 4.56 -14.81 -10.33
C SER A 189 5.07 -15.50 -9.07
N GLU A 190 6.25 -16.10 -9.15
CA GLU A 190 6.98 -16.68 -8.02
C GLU A 190 8.37 -16.04 -7.92
N ILE A 191 8.68 -15.45 -6.76
CA ILE A 191 10.00 -14.95 -6.41
C ILE A 191 10.50 -15.82 -5.24
N GLU A 192 11.46 -16.69 -5.49
CA GLU A 192 11.96 -17.62 -4.47
C GLU A 192 12.76 -16.89 -3.37
N GLY A 193 13.48 -15.80 -3.71
CA GLY A 193 14.29 -14.97 -2.83
C GLY A 193 13.59 -13.69 -2.32
N THR A 194 14.31 -12.57 -2.25
CA THR A 194 13.74 -11.28 -1.81
C THR A 194 13.18 -10.45 -2.96
N LEU A 195 12.21 -9.59 -2.65
CA LEU A 195 11.79 -8.47 -3.51
C LEU A 195 12.23 -7.16 -2.87
N ILE A 196 13.07 -6.40 -3.57
CA ILE A 196 13.50 -5.06 -3.16
C ILE A 196 13.07 -4.08 -4.26
N ILE A 197 12.32 -3.06 -3.87
CA ILE A 197 11.90 -1.96 -4.74
C ILE A 197 12.29 -0.66 -4.07
N VAL A 198 13.05 0.17 -4.78
CA VAL A 198 13.43 1.52 -4.36
C VAL A 198 12.87 2.49 -5.38
N ASN A 199 11.70 3.04 -5.07
CA ASN A 199 11.13 4.18 -5.77
C ASN A 199 11.67 5.45 -5.12
N GLY A 200 12.27 6.34 -5.90
CA GLY A 200 12.80 7.61 -5.41
C GLY A 200 11.70 8.64 -5.23
N ASN A 201 11.96 9.90 -5.57
CA ASN A 201 10.91 10.92 -5.47
C ASN A 201 10.03 10.90 -6.72
N GLY A 202 8.72 10.92 -6.57
CA GLY A 202 7.76 10.85 -7.66
C GLY A 202 6.38 10.46 -7.17
N ASP A 203 5.41 10.40 -8.10
CA ASP A 203 4.18 9.67 -7.85
C ASP A 203 4.38 8.21 -8.28
N ASP A 204 4.41 7.29 -7.31
CA ASP A 204 4.86 5.90 -7.52
C ASP A 204 3.75 4.87 -7.29
N VAL A 205 3.72 3.84 -8.13
CA VAL A 205 2.74 2.75 -8.04
C VAL A 205 3.46 1.41 -8.03
N THR A 206 3.25 0.63 -6.98
CA THR A 206 3.71 -0.76 -6.86
C THR A 206 2.52 -1.67 -6.58
N VAL A 207 2.26 -2.62 -7.48
CA VAL A 207 1.18 -3.60 -7.35
C VAL A 207 1.76 -5.00 -7.41
N VAL A 208 1.54 -5.78 -6.35
CA VAL A 208 1.88 -7.20 -6.26
C VAL A 208 0.59 -8.00 -6.19
N ASP A 209 0.38 -8.81 -7.20
CA ASP A 209 -0.88 -9.48 -7.45
C ASP A 209 -0.68 -11.00 -7.60
N ALA A 210 -1.45 -11.79 -6.85
CA ALA A 210 -1.44 -13.26 -6.89
C ALA A 210 -0.03 -13.89 -6.89
N THR A 211 0.94 -13.23 -6.26
CA THR A 211 2.37 -13.54 -6.37
C THR A 211 2.90 -14.11 -5.05
N SER A 212 3.74 -15.14 -5.12
CA SER A 212 4.42 -15.70 -3.94
C SER A 212 5.86 -15.22 -3.84
N ILE A 213 6.30 -14.77 -2.66
CA ILE A 213 7.64 -14.19 -2.45
C ILE A 213 8.31 -14.85 -1.22
N GLY A 214 9.60 -15.21 -1.35
CA GLY A 214 10.45 -15.65 -0.25
C GLY A 214 10.34 -17.13 0.13
N SER A 215 9.75 -17.96 -0.73
CA SER A 215 9.53 -19.38 -0.46
C SER A 215 10.82 -20.14 -0.09
N ALA A 216 11.98 -19.72 -0.61
CA ALA A 216 13.28 -20.31 -0.30
C ALA A 216 13.93 -19.80 1.01
N GLN A 217 13.48 -18.66 1.53
CA GLN A 217 14.06 -18.04 2.74
C GLN A 217 13.44 -18.58 4.03
N PHE A 218 12.14 -18.85 4.00
CA PHE A 218 11.33 -19.22 5.15
C PHE A 218 11.68 -20.58 5.80
N PHE A 219 12.33 -21.48 5.06
CA PHE A 219 12.61 -22.84 5.55
C PHE A 219 14.05 -23.09 5.99
N ARG A 220 14.96 -22.10 6.01
CA ARG A 220 16.37 -22.36 6.37
C ARG A 220 16.51 -22.72 7.86
N PRO A 221 16.71 -23.99 8.22
CA PRO A 221 16.79 -24.40 9.62
C PRO A 221 18.23 -24.20 10.12
N GLY A 222 18.41 -23.44 11.21
CA GLY A 222 19.61 -23.54 12.04
C GLY A 222 20.68 -22.44 11.92
N GLY A 223 20.32 -21.20 11.62
CA GLY A 223 21.18 -20.04 11.87
C GLY A 223 20.63 -19.15 12.98
N PRO A 224 21.28 -19.03 14.17
CA PRO A 224 20.99 -17.95 15.10
C PRO A 224 21.67 -16.68 14.56
N GLY A 225 20.89 -15.73 14.06
CA GLY A 225 21.44 -14.51 13.46
C GLY A 225 20.35 -13.57 12.94
N THR A 226 19.70 -12.91 13.88
CA THR A 226 18.83 -11.72 13.77
C THR A 226 17.50 -11.83 13.02
N PRO A 227 16.47 -11.11 13.48
CA PRO A 227 15.19 -10.89 12.79
C PRO A 227 15.26 -10.29 11.37
N ALA A 228 16.45 -10.08 10.81
CA ALA A 228 16.85 -8.73 10.45
C ALA A 228 16.34 -8.20 9.12
N ASP A 229 16.11 -9.05 8.12
CA ASP A 229 15.90 -8.54 6.77
C ASP A 229 14.50 -8.94 6.28
N PRO A 230 13.67 -7.97 5.89
CA PRO A 230 12.37 -8.24 5.30
C PRO A 230 12.54 -8.99 3.98
N VAL A 231 11.63 -9.92 3.69
CA VAL A 231 11.57 -10.63 2.39
C VAL A 231 11.11 -9.67 1.29
N VAL A 232 10.27 -8.71 1.65
CA VAL A 232 9.82 -7.62 0.77
C VAL A 232 10.23 -6.29 1.40
N SER A 233 11.04 -5.50 0.70
CA SER A 233 11.37 -4.14 1.08
C SER A 233 10.93 -3.19 -0.02
N ILE A 234 10.04 -2.26 0.29
CA ILE A 234 9.61 -1.21 -0.63
C ILE A 234 9.93 0.13 0.02
N THR A 235 10.78 0.92 -0.62
CA THR A 235 11.08 2.29 -0.20
C THR A 235 10.53 3.22 -1.27
N ASN A 236 9.58 4.08 -0.90
CA ASN A 236 9.09 5.18 -1.71
C ASN A 236 9.72 6.47 -1.17
N GLY A 237 10.29 7.30 -2.06
CA GLY A 237 10.79 8.62 -1.70
C GLY A 237 9.65 9.61 -1.51
N ASN A 238 9.95 10.89 -1.70
CA ASN A 238 8.94 11.95 -1.51
C ASN A 238 7.99 12.02 -2.70
N GLY A 239 6.70 12.27 -2.45
CA GLY A 239 5.65 12.28 -3.48
C GLY A 239 4.68 11.12 -3.28
N SER A 240 3.52 11.12 -3.95
CA SER A 240 2.43 10.22 -3.57
C SER A 240 2.75 8.78 -3.94
N SER A 241 2.57 7.82 -3.03
CA SER A 241 2.77 6.42 -3.36
C SER A 241 1.50 5.57 -3.22
N LEU A 242 1.39 4.54 -4.07
CA LEU A 242 0.44 3.44 -3.89
C LEU A 242 1.22 2.13 -3.87
N THR A 243 1.19 1.43 -2.74
CA THR A 243 1.71 0.07 -2.60
C THR A 243 0.55 -0.89 -2.32
N SER A 244 0.36 -1.90 -3.16
CA SER A 244 -0.80 -2.78 -3.07
C SER A 244 -0.43 -4.26 -3.21
N PHE A 245 -0.96 -5.08 -2.31
CA PHE A 245 -0.93 -6.54 -2.35
C PHE A 245 -2.36 -7.05 -2.50
N THR A 246 -2.72 -7.55 -3.68
CA THR A 246 -4.12 -7.91 -4.03
C THR A 246 -4.19 -9.28 -4.71
N SER A 247 -5.36 -9.90 -4.76
CA SER A 247 -5.55 -11.15 -5.51
C SER A 247 -6.12 -10.87 -6.91
N ALA A 248 -5.63 -11.61 -7.93
CA ALA A 248 -5.77 -11.27 -9.36
C ALA A 248 -7.19 -11.38 -9.92
N ASN A 249 -8.13 -11.75 -9.06
CA ASN A 249 -9.50 -12.00 -9.41
C ASN A 249 -10.44 -11.51 -8.33
N ASP A 250 -10.20 -10.32 -7.80
CA ASP A 250 -11.25 -9.53 -7.16
C ASP A 250 -11.95 -8.64 -8.21
N PRO A 251 -12.95 -9.14 -8.96
CA PRO A 251 -13.79 -8.30 -9.79
C PRO A 251 -14.77 -7.44 -8.96
N ASP A 252 -14.67 -7.42 -7.62
CA ASP A 252 -15.71 -6.89 -6.76
C ASP A 252 -15.18 -6.08 -5.57
N THR A 253 -14.75 -4.84 -5.84
CA THR A 253 -14.67 -3.77 -4.84
C THR A 253 -16.04 -3.42 -4.20
N THR A 254 -17.10 -4.20 -4.42
CA THR A 254 -18.46 -3.93 -3.91
C THR A 254 -19.21 -5.12 -3.29
N GLY A 255 -18.63 -6.31 -3.11
CA GLY A 255 -19.30 -7.32 -2.26
C GLY A 255 -18.95 -8.79 -2.44
N PHE A 256 -18.34 -9.36 -1.38
CA PHE A 256 -18.65 -10.67 -0.79
C PHE A 256 -19.10 -11.79 -1.76
N LEU A 257 -18.15 -12.46 -2.45
CA LEU A 257 -18.35 -13.78 -3.09
C LEU A 257 -17.03 -14.60 -3.09
N PRO A 258 -17.05 -15.88 -3.54
CA PRO A 258 -17.06 -17.12 -2.76
C PRO A 258 -15.68 -17.77 -2.56
N THR A 259 -15.62 -18.77 -1.66
CA THR A 259 -14.45 -19.57 -1.21
C THR A 259 -13.74 -20.46 -2.27
N GLY A 260 -13.56 -19.97 -3.50
CA GLY A 260 -12.57 -20.53 -4.41
C GLY A 260 -11.16 -20.29 -3.86
N THR A 261 -10.26 -21.26 -4.00
CA THR A 261 -8.83 -21.07 -3.76
C THR A 261 -8.28 -20.13 -4.85
N LEU A 262 -8.55 -18.85 -4.73
CA LEU A 262 -7.85 -17.81 -5.48
C LEU A 262 -6.39 -17.80 -4.99
N SER A 263 -5.46 -17.60 -5.92
CA SER A 263 -4.06 -17.40 -5.58
C SER A 263 -3.94 -16.05 -4.87
N ARG A 264 -3.84 -16.09 -3.55
CA ARG A 264 -3.56 -14.93 -2.71
C ARG A 264 -2.08 -14.59 -2.83
N PRO A 265 -1.68 -13.31 -2.84
CA PRO A 265 -0.30 -12.96 -2.57
C PRO A 265 0.14 -13.63 -1.28
N THR A 266 1.22 -14.38 -1.33
CA THR A 266 1.75 -15.10 -0.18
C THR A 266 3.19 -14.70 0.06
N ILE A 267 3.45 -14.01 1.17
CA ILE A 267 4.78 -13.51 1.52
C ILE A 267 5.31 -14.38 2.66
N TYR A 268 6.35 -15.15 2.35
CA TYR A 268 6.98 -16.10 3.25
C TYR A 268 8.07 -15.41 4.12
N GLY A 269 7.71 -14.32 4.78
CA GLY A 269 8.59 -13.56 5.67
C GLY A 269 8.02 -12.19 6.01
N GLY A 270 8.89 -11.31 6.52
CA GLY A 270 8.52 -9.94 6.87
C GLY A 270 8.40 -9.02 5.66
N ILE A 271 7.61 -7.97 5.80
CA ILE A 271 7.47 -6.88 4.84
C ILE A 271 7.89 -5.59 5.55
N ASN A 272 8.70 -4.78 4.88
CA ASN A 272 9.01 -3.42 5.28
C ASN A 272 8.63 -2.44 4.17
N ILE A 273 7.78 -1.46 4.48
CA ILE A 273 7.39 -0.40 3.55
C ILE A 273 7.74 0.93 4.19
N VAL A 274 8.50 1.76 3.49
CA VAL A 274 8.89 3.10 3.94
C VAL A 274 8.41 4.11 2.91
N ASN A 275 7.55 5.04 3.31
CA ASN A 275 6.98 6.08 2.45
C ASN A 275 7.52 7.46 2.86
N GLY A 276 8.12 8.18 1.92
CA GLY A 276 8.76 9.48 2.11
C GLY A 276 7.81 10.64 2.46
N ASP A 277 8.36 11.85 2.55
CA ASP A 277 7.58 13.03 2.92
C ASP A 277 6.68 13.53 1.76
N GLN A 278 5.44 13.90 2.07
CA GLN A 278 4.53 14.62 1.19
C GLN A 278 4.69 16.14 1.35
N LEU A 279 5.48 16.79 0.50
CA LEU A 279 5.70 18.24 0.54
C LEU A 279 5.14 19.00 -0.67
N PRO A 280 4.40 20.13 -0.46
CA PRO A 280 3.86 20.62 0.80
C PRO A 280 2.56 19.87 1.17
N PRO A 281 2.23 19.73 2.47
CA PRO A 281 0.96 19.17 2.91
C PRO A 281 -0.18 19.94 2.24
N GLY A 282 -0.77 19.32 1.22
CA GLY A 282 -1.83 19.91 0.44
C GLY A 282 -3.02 20.17 1.36
N LEU A 283 -3.64 21.34 1.21
CA LEU A 283 -4.83 21.77 1.94
C LEU A 283 -5.86 20.62 2.05
N ILE A 284 -5.97 20.01 3.24
CA ILE A 284 -7.10 19.16 3.60
C ILE A 284 -8.36 20.00 3.43
N VAL A 285 -9.24 19.57 2.54
CA VAL A 285 -10.64 19.97 2.66
C VAL A 285 -11.13 19.23 3.90
N ALA A 286 -11.34 19.98 4.99
CA ALA A 286 -11.66 19.49 6.33
C ALA A 286 -12.50 18.20 6.32
N PRO A 287 -12.24 17.27 7.27
CA PRO A 287 -12.99 16.03 7.38
C PRO A 287 -14.50 16.33 7.36
N PRO A 288 -15.32 15.49 6.71
CA PRO A 288 -16.75 15.66 6.73
C PRO A 288 -17.21 15.67 8.18
N THR A 289 -17.70 16.82 8.63
CA THR A 289 -18.35 16.97 9.93
C THR A 289 -19.40 15.86 10.03
N ALA A 290 -19.39 15.10 11.13
CA ALA A 290 -20.28 13.96 11.37
C ALA A 290 -21.74 14.31 11.00
N GLY A 291 -22.15 13.99 9.76
CA GLY A 291 -23.35 14.63 9.21
C GLY A 291 -23.48 14.72 7.69
N GLY A 292 -22.94 13.75 6.94
CA GLY A 292 -23.45 13.42 5.59
C GLY A 292 -23.08 14.37 4.44
N ALA A 293 -21.88 14.17 3.89
CA ALA A 293 -21.65 14.23 2.44
C ALA A 293 -20.34 13.49 2.13
N THR A 294 -20.38 12.48 1.28
CA THR A 294 -19.18 11.83 0.72
C THR A 294 -18.41 12.86 -0.13
N PRO A 295 -17.13 13.16 0.17
CA PRO A 295 -16.30 13.97 -0.71
C PRO A 295 -16.09 13.20 -2.02
N SER A 296 -16.33 13.83 -3.17
CA SER A 296 -16.22 13.20 -4.50
C SER A 296 -14.96 13.59 -5.25
N SER A 297 -13.93 14.08 -4.57
CA SER A 297 -12.59 14.27 -5.15
C SER A 297 -11.52 14.42 -4.06
N LEU A 298 -10.88 13.32 -3.68
CA LEU A 298 -9.59 13.31 -3.00
C LEU A 298 -8.50 13.37 -4.07
N SER A 299 -7.85 14.52 -4.18
CA SER A 299 -6.52 14.65 -4.80
C SER A 299 -5.69 15.43 -3.78
N VAL A 300 -5.52 14.79 -2.62
CA VAL A 300 -4.44 15.10 -1.71
C VAL A 300 -3.38 14.05 -2.04
N ALA A 301 -2.10 14.42 -2.07
CA ALA A 301 -1.03 13.42 -2.15
C ALA A 301 -1.16 12.55 -0.89
N VAL A 302 -1.44 11.26 -1.08
CA VAL A 302 -1.64 10.30 0.00
C VAL A 302 -0.73 9.12 -0.28
N ASP A 303 0.03 8.69 0.72
CA ASP A 303 0.69 7.39 0.69
C ASP A 303 -0.32 6.33 1.08
N ILE A 304 -0.61 5.43 0.15
CA ILE A 304 -1.64 4.41 0.30
C ILE A 304 -0.97 3.03 0.31
N VAL A 305 -1.18 2.28 1.39
CA VAL A 305 -0.77 0.88 1.50
C VAL A 305 -1.99 -0.02 1.61
N VAL A 306 -2.16 -0.96 0.70
CA VAL A 306 -3.33 -1.85 0.66
C VAL A 306 -2.92 -3.31 0.71
N PHE A 307 -3.50 -4.06 1.63
CA PHE A 307 -3.52 -5.51 1.67
C PHE A 307 -4.95 -5.99 1.51
N ASN A 308 -5.28 -6.63 0.39
CA ASN A 308 -6.60 -7.19 0.14
C ASN A 308 -6.46 -8.67 -0.22
N GLN A 309 -6.98 -9.54 0.65
CA GLN A 309 -6.81 -10.99 0.53
C GLN A 309 -5.34 -11.41 0.43
N ALA A 310 -4.44 -10.78 1.18
CA ALA A 310 -3.03 -11.15 1.24
C ALA A 310 -2.74 -12.08 2.44
N ASP A 311 -1.75 -12.96 2.29
CA ASP A 311 -1.21 -13.79 3.35
C ASP A 311 0.26 -13.39 3.62
N VAL A 312 0.52 -12.74 4.74
CA VAL A 312 1.86 -12.37 5.21
C VAL A 312 2.22 -13.25 6.38
N LEU A 313 3.21 -14.12 6.20
CA LEU A 313 3.60 -15.09 7.21
C LEU A 313 4.48 -14.46 8.31
N GLY A 314 5.24 -13.41 8.00
CA GLY A 314 6.05 -12.64 8.95
C GLY A 314 5.38 -11.38 9.47
N HIS A 315 6.19 -10.44 9.96
CA HIS A 315 5.76 -9.11 10.40
C HIS A 315 5.48 -8.19 9.20
N LEU A 316 4.68 -7.16 9.42
CA LEU A 316 4.47 -6.06 8.50
C LEU A 316 4.86 -4.78 9.23
N ASP A 317 5.91 -4.12 8.75
CA ASP A 317 6.33 -2.81 9.24
C ASP A 317 6.07 -1.76 8.14
N ILE A 318 5.35 -0.71 8.48
CA ILE A 318 5.06 0.43 7.62
C ILE A 318 5.54 1.70 8.35
N GLU A 319 6.47 2.41 7.75
CA GLU A 319 6.89 3.75 8.19
C GLU A 319 6.41 4.77 7.16
N ASN A 320 5.43 5.57 7.53
CA ASN A 320 5.01 6.72 6.75
C ASN A 320 5.61 7.98 7.38
N PHE A 321 6.34 8.79 6.63
CA PHE A 321 6.85 10.07 7.14
C PHE A 321 5.77 11.16 7.14
N ASP A 322 6.13 12.44 7.01
CA ASP A 322 5.15 13.53 7.08
C ASP A 322 4.21 13.49 5.85
N GLY A 323 2.90 13.61 6.05
CA GLY A 323 1.93 13.56 4.97
C GLY A 323 0.60 12.93 5.37
N HIS A 324 -0.33 12.87 4.42
CA HIS A 324 -1.55 12.07 4.61
C HIS A 324 -1.27 10.62 4.24
N THR A 325 -1.71 9.71 5.10
CA THR A 325 -1.42 8.29 4.93
C THR A 325 -2.71 7.50 5.05
N GLU A 326 -2.82 6.42 4.28
CA GLU A 326 -3.92 5.48 4.36
C GLU A 326 -3.39 4.05 4.31
N THR A 327 -3.63 3.27 5.36
CA THR A 327 -3.35 1.84 5.37
C THR A 327 -4.64 1.04 5.47
N VAL A 328 -4.84 0.13 4.52
CA VAL A 328 -6.05 -0.69 4.41
C VAL A 328 -5.68 -2.17 4.42
N ILE A 329 -6.25 -2.93 5.36
CA ILE A 329 -6.04 -4.38 5.52
C ILE A 329 -7.41 -5.08 5.51
N VAL A 330 -7.73 -5.75 4.41
CA VAL A 330 -9.05 -6.38 4.18
C VAL A 330 -8.89 -7.86 3.84
N ASP A 331 -9.69 -8.71 4.47
CA ASP A 331 -9.73 -10.16 4.25
C ASP A 331 -8.34 -10.82 4.30
N SER A 332 -7.40 -10.25 5.07
CA SER A 332 -5.97 -10.58 5.03
C SER A 332 -5.51 -11.28 6.31
N ASN A 333 -4.49 -12.12 6.20
CA ASN A 333 -3.85 -12.77 7.35
C ASN A 333 -2.41 -12.29 7.48
N ILE A 334 -2.04 -11.70 8.61
CA ILE A 334 -0.71 -11.15 8.86
C ILE A 334 -0.14 -11.74 10.16
N GLY A 335 1.16 -12.08 10.12
CA GLY A 335 1.87 -12.67 11.25
C GLY A 335 1.47 -14.11 11.53
N THR A 336 1.07 -14.90 10.53
CA THR A 336 0.55 -16.26 10.78
C THR A 336 1.61 -17.33 10.99
N ASP A 337 2.91 -17.06 10.75
CA ASP A 337 3.94 -18.07 10.99
C ASP A 337 4.39 -18.11 12.42
N ASN A 338 4.21 -19.30 12.98
CA ASN A 338 4.56 -19.66 14.32
C ASN A 338 6.05 -19.64 14.65
N LYS A 339 6.93 -19.68 13.64
CA LYS A 339 8.38 -19.69 13.84
C LYS A 339 9.00 -18.29 13.79
N ALA A 340 8.36 -17.34 13.11
CA ALA A 340 8.87 -15.97 12.98
C ALA A 340 9.02 -15.26 14.34
N ARG A 341 8.13 -15.53 15.31
CA ARG A 341 8.14 -14.88 16.63
C ARG A 341 9.40 -15.16 17.46
N ASP A 342 9.97 -16.36 17.40
CA ASP A 342 11.11 -16.75 18.25
C ASP A 342 12.40 -15.95 17.93
N THR A 343 12.39 -15.18 16.85
CA THR A 343 13.56 -14.46 16.35
C THR A 343 13.41 -12.95 16.28
N VAL A 344 12.20 -12.38 16.44
CA VAL A 344 11.97 -10.93 16.28
C VAL A 344 12.09 -10.18 17.61
N VAL A 345 13.15 -9.37 17.70
CA VAL A 345 13.31 -8.29 18.69
C VAL A 345 12.89 -7.02 17.95
N PRO A 346 11.77 -6.38 18.31
CA PRO A 346 11.27 -5.21 17.62
C PRO A 346 12.33 -4.10 17.57
N ILE A 347 12.50 -3.49 16.39
CA ILE A 347 13.58 -2.54 16.10
C ILE A 347 13.45 -1.27 16.97
N ASN A 348 12.24 -0.96 17.45
CA ASN A 348 11.95 0.18 18.32
C ASN A 348 11.61 -0.19 19.78
N GLY A 349 11.96 -1.39 20.25
CA GLY A 349 11.69 -1.81 21.63
C GLY A 349 10.20 -1.97 21.97
N GLY A 350 9.34 -1.99 20.94
CA GLY A 350 7.93 -2.39 21.03
C GLY A 350 7.78 -3.87 21.35
N TYR A 351 6.56 -4.30 21.63
CA TYR A 351 6.21 -5.70 21.81
C TYR A 351 6.19 -6.37 20.42
N GLY A 352 6.29 -7.71 20.35
CA GLY A 352 6.52 -8.44 19.09
C GLY A 352 5.29 -8.47 18.18
N ASP A 353 4.84 -7.31 17.71
CA ASP A 353 3.59 -7.11 16.98
C ASP A 353 3.63 -7.70 15.56
N ALA A 354 2.48 -8.11 15.03
CA ALA A 354 2.40 -8.64 13.66
C ALA A 354 2.40 -7.49 12.65
N VAL A 355 1.82 -6.36 13.04
CA VAL A 355 1.72 -5.16 12.23
C VAL A 355 2.20 -3.97 13.06
N THR A 356 3.20 -3.25 12.56
CA THR A 356 3.66 -1.97 13.08
C THR A 356 3.43 -0.90 12.03
N ILE A 357 2.73 0.17 12.39
CA ILE A 357 2.57 1.36 11.55
C ILE A 357 3.02 2.57 12.34
N ALA A 358 4.06 3.24 11.85
CA ALA A 358 4.56 4.49 12.40
C ALA A 358 4.32 5.60 11.38
N ASN A 359 3.47 6.56 11.72
CA ASN A 359 3.16 7.71 10.90
C ASN A 359 3.88 8.96 11.42
N GLY A 360 4.26 9.83 10.49
CA GLY A 360 4.81 11.16 10.77
C GLY A 360 3.71 12.17 11.09
N ASN A 361 3.95 13.44 10.75
CA ASN A 361 2.91 14.45 10.92
C ASN A 361 1.92 14.42 9.75
N GLY A 362 0.64 14.32 10.06
CA GLY A 362 -0.43 14.47 9.08
C GLY A 362 -1.69 13.77 9.57
N PHE A 363 -2.73 13.77 8.73
CA PHE A 363 -3.93 12.98 9.05
C PHE A 363 -3.74 11.58 8.52
N ASP A 364 -3.81 10.60 9.41
CA ASP A 364 -3.56 9.19 9.13
C ASP A 364 -4.85 8.36 9.24
N LEU A 365 -5.07 7.48 8.27
CA LEU A 365 -6.20 6.57 8.23
C LEU A 365 -5.72 5.12 8.29
N PHE A 366 -6.20 4.36 9.26
CA PHE A 366 -6.07 2.91 9.32
C PHE A 366 -7.43 2.24 9.24
N LEU A 367 -7.58 1.30 8.30
CA LEU A 367 -8.76 0.47 8.15
C LEU A 367 -8.37 -1.01 8.19
N SER A 368 -9.01 -1.77 9.09
CA SER A 368 -8.94 -3.24 9.08
C SER A 368 -10.34 -3.83 8.97
N GLN A 369 -10.53 -4.80 8.08
CA GLN A 369 -11.77 -5.54 7.97
C GLN A 369 -11.54 -7.03 7.73
N ASN A 370 -12.29 -7.90 8.42
CA ASN A 370 -12.28 -9.36 8.23
C ASN A 370 -10.86 -9.97 8.21
N SER A 371 -9.95 -9.38 8.99
CA SER A 371 -8.53 -9.71 8.90
C SER A 371 -8.03 -10.30 10.20
N THR A 372 -6.96 -11.08 10.13
CA THR A 372 -6.28 -11.64 11.30
C THR A 372 -4.88 -11.05 11.41
N MET A 373 -4.57 -10.48 12.57
CA MET A 373 -3.26 -9.95 12.95
C MET A 373 -2.78 -10.67 14.22
N GLN A 374 -2.14 -11.83 14.02
CA GLN A 374 -2.00 -12.84 15.08
C GLN A 374 -1.12 -12.42 16.26
N TYR A 375 -0.15 -11.52 16.04
CA TYR A 375 0.78 -11.08 17.08
C TYR A 375 0.49 -9.69 17.64
N GLY A 376 -0.59 -9.04 17.19
CA GLY A 376 -0.96 -7.70 17.62
C GLY A 376 -0.76 -6.64 16.55
N LEU A 377 -1.23 -5.45 16.89
CA LEU A 377 -1.23 -4.25 16.06
C LEU A 377 -0.65 -3.09 16.87
N SER A 378 0.38 -2.43 16.33
CA SER A 378 0.94 -1.21 16.87
C SER A 378 0.79 -0.06 15.88
N LEU A 379 0.11 1.00 16.31
CA LEU A 379 -0.17 2.21 15.55
C LEU A 379 0.39 3.41 16.30
N ASN A 380 1.22 4.22 15.65
CA ASN A 380 1.77 5.43 16.24
C ASN A 380 1.63 6.59 15.26
N ASN A 381 0.74 7.55 15.57
CA ASN A 381 0.44 8.70 14.71
C ASN A 381 1.34 9.92 14.98
N GLY A 382 2.51 9.69 15.59
CA GLY A 382 3.52 10.72 15.80
C GLY A 382 3.12 11.73 16.88
N THR A 383 3.49 12.99 16.66
CA THR A 383 3.21 14.10 17.61
C THR A 383 2.59 15.30 16.91
N GLY A 384 1.96 15.08 15.76
CA GLY A 384 1.30 16.11 14.96
C GLY A 384 0.12 16.76 15.70
N ASN A 385 -0.64 17.60 15.00
CA ASN A 385 -1.89 18.17 15.50
C ASN A 385 -3.02 17.97 14.48
N TRP A 386 -2.95 16.92 13.66
CA TRP A 386 -3.85 16.74 12.52
C TRP A 386 -4.97 15.74 12.85
N GLY A 387 -4.76 14.89 13.85
CA GLY A 387 -5.66 13.82 14.21
C GLY A 387 -5.45 12.59 13.34
N SER A 388 -6.13 11.52 13.69
CA SER A 388 -6.10 10.26 12.97
C SER A 388 -7.46 9.58 13.00
N GLN A 389 -7.65 8.59 12.13
CA GLN A 389 -8.82 7.73 12.18
C GLN A 389 -8.39 6.26 12.06
N THR A 390 -8.82 5.46 13.02
CA THR A 390 -8.68 4.01 13.05
C THR A 390 -10.05 3.36 13.04
N ASP A 391 -10.30 2.42 12.13
CA ASP A 391 -11.55 1.67 12.04
C ASP A 391 -11.24 0.17 11.88
N ILE A 392 -11.64 -0.64 12.86
CA ILE A 392 -11.40 -2.08 12.89
C ILE A 392 -12.75 -2.79 12.89
N ARG A 393 -12.95 -3.72 11.94
CA ARG A 393 -14.23 -4.40 11.76
C ARG A 393 -14.11 -5.91 11.52
N ASP A 394 -14.85 -6.69 12.30
CA ASP A 394 -14.89 -8.15 12.16
C ASP A 394 -13.47 -8.78 12.08
N SER A 395 -12.50 -8.26 12.84
CA SER A 395 -11.09 -8.67 12.78
C SER A 395 -10.63 -9.37 14.06
N GLU A 396 -9.70 -10.30 13.93
CA GLU A 396 -9.03 -10.98 15.04
C GLU A 396 -7.63 -10.40 15.25
N ILE A 397 -7.38 -9.79 16.41
CA ILE A 397 -6.07 -9.21 16.73
C ILE A 397 -5.54 -9.82 18.03
N GLY A 398 -4.28 -10.26 18.00
CA GLY A 398 -3.73 -11.10 19.06
C GLY A 398 -4.18 -12.55 18.89
N GLY A 399 -4.24 -13.35 19.96
CA GLY A 399 -4.83 -14.70 19.88
C GLY A 399 -3.91 -15.85 20.25
N ARG A 400 -2.60 -15.59 20.34
CA ARG A 400 -1.64 -16.69 20.36
C ARG A 400 -0.90 -16.82 21.68
N ASP A 401 -1.47 -17.65 22.56
CA ASP A 401 -0.94 -18.19 23.82
C ASP A 401 0.60 -18.11 23.90
N THR A 402 1.08 -16.98 24.44
CA THR A 402 2.48 -16.56 24.33
C THR A 402 3.40 -17.28 25.30
N GLY A 403 2.91 -18.29 26.02
CA GLY A 403 3.74 -19.18 26.80
C GLY A 403 4.59 -18.42 27.81
N SER A 404 3.94 -17.81 28.81
CA SER A 404 4.55 -17.43 30.10
C SER A 404 5.29 -16.09 30.25
N LEU A 405 5.18 -15.13 29.33
CA LEU A 405 5.66 -13.75 29.56
C LEU A 405 4.46 -12.81 29.43
N GLY A 406 4.27 -11.93 30.43
CA GLY A 406 2.98 -11.32 30.77
C GLY A 406 2.34 -10.46 29.69
N VAL A 407 1.00 -10.40 29.72
CA VAL A 407 0.11 -9.43 29.02
C VAL A 407 0.77 -8.71 27.85
N ASP A 408 0.90 -9.42 26.74
CA ASP A 408 1.24 -8.82 25.46
C ASP A 408 0.04 -7.96 25.00
N ALA A 409 0.32 -6.79 24.44
CA ALA A 409 -0.73 -5.92 23.90
C ALA A 409 -1.27 -6.56 22.61
N ALA A 410 -2.59 -6.72 22.51
CA ALA A 410 -3.23 -7.02 21.23
C ALA A 410 -3.23 -5.77 20.36
N ILE A 411 -3.49 -4.61 20.96
CA ILE A 411 -3.40 -3.32 20.28
C ILE A 411 -2.58 -2.38 21.16
N PHE A 412 -1.63 -1.69 20.53
CA PHE A 412 -0.97 -0.51 21.08
C PHE A 412 -1.22 0.66 20.12
N PHE A 413 -1.97 1.66 20.56
CA PHE A 413 -2.28 2.86 19.78
C PHE A 413 -1.72 4.09 20.47
N VAL A 414 -1.05 4.95 19.71
CA VAL A 414 -0.60 6.27 20.15
C VAL A 414 -1.17 7.33 19.20
N GLY A 415 -2.06 8.16 19.73
CA GLY A 415 -2.66 9.31 19.05
C GLY A 415 -1.72 10.53 18.99
N ASP A 416 -2.09 11.54 18.20
CA ASP A 416 -1.35 12.80 18.07
C ASP A 416 -2.04 13.93 18.87
N ASN A 417 -1.65 15.20 18.68
CA ASN A 417 -2.30 16.34 19.37
C ASN A 417 -3.50 16.94 18.58
N GLY A 418 -3.99 16.26 17.56
CA GLY A 418 -5.23 16.59 16.87
C GLY A 418 -6.38 15.73 17.38
N ASP A 419 -7.50 15.75 16.67
CA ASP A 419 -8.68 14.97 17.06
C ASP A 419 -8.53 13.53 16.54
N ASP A 420 -8.31 12.58 17.44
CA ASP A 420 -8.16 11.17 17.06
C ASP A 420 -9.46 10.38 17.21
N VAL A 421 -9.72 9.51 16.24
CA VAL A 421 -10.90 8.63 16.24
C VAL A 421 -10.45 7.17 16.22
N PHE A 422 -10.86 6.39 17.22
CA PHE A 422 -10.60 4.95 17.30
C PHE A 422 -11.91 4.17 17.38
N ASN A 423 -12.27 3.50 16.30
CA ASN A 423 -13.51 2.74 16.17
C ASN A 423 -13.25 1.25 16.04
N VAL A 424 -13.97 0.46 16.83
CA VAL A 424 -14.07 -0.98 16.69
C VAL A 424 -15.53 -1.36 16.56
N SER A 425 -15.90 -2.07 15.50
CA SER A 425 -17.28 -2.49 15.30
C SER A 425 -17.42 -3.86 14.67
N ASP A 426 -18.44 -4.60 15.10
CA ASP A 426 -18.74 -5.93 14.55
C ASP A 426 -19.96 -5.89 13.66
N THR A 427 -19.99 -6.70 12.61
CA THR A 427 -21.19 -6.88 11.79
C THR A 427 -21.75 -8.29 11.84
N THR A 428 -20.90 -9.31 11.69
CA THR A 428 -21.36 -10.70 11.49
C THR A 428 -20.48 -11.77 12.10
N SER A 429 -19.15 -11.60 12.08
CA SER A 429 -18.20 -12.61 12.55
C SER A 429 -17.71 -12.33 13.98
N GLY A 430 -17.84 -11.08 14.42
CA GLY A 430 -17.32 -10.61 15.70
C GLY A 430 -15.82 -10.30 15.60
N SER A 431 -15.38 -9.23 16.24
CA SER A 431 -13.96 -8.94 16.43
C SER A 431 -13.53 -9.51 17.77
N THR A 432 -12.32 -10.04 17.84
CA THR A 432 -11.76 -10.61 19.06
C THR A 432 -10.38 -10.06 19.31
N PHE A 433 -10.14 -9.59 20.54
CA PHE A 433 -8.86 -9.05 20.97
C PHE A 433 -8.33 -9.88 22.12
N ASP A 434 -7.41 -10.79 21.82
CA ASP A 434 -6.76 -11.64 22.83
C ASP A 434 -5.41 -11.02 23.20
N GLY A 435 -5.45 -10.25 24.28
CA GLY A 435 -4.38 -9.41 24.79
C GLY A 435 -4.90 -8.09 25.36
N MET A 436 -3.98 -7.21 25.73
CA MET A 436 -4.35 -5.88 26.23
C MET A 436 -4.55 -4.89 25.08
N VAL A 437 -5.64 -4.13 25.11
CA VAL A 437 -5.83 -2.96 24.25
C VAL A 437 -5.35 -1.74 25.02
N ILE A 438 -4.26 -1.13 24.57
CA ILE A 438 -3.69 0.10 25.12
C ILE A 438 -3.91 1.23 24.12
N LEU A 439 -4.63 2.26 24.52
CA LEU A 439 -4.83 3.47 23.74
C LEU A 439 -4.26 4.67 24.51
N GLU A 440 -3.22 5.30 23.98
CA GLU A 440 -2.60 6.50 24.53
C GLU A 440 -2.87 7.68 23.59
N PHE A 441 -3.75 8.58 23.98
CA PHE A 441 -4.01 9.80 23.23
C PHE A 441 -3.18 10.97 23.80
N ASN A 442 -2.74 11.88 22.94
CA ASN A 442 -2.20 13.17 23.40
C ASN A 442 -3.37 14.17 23.51
N ASN A 443 -3.12 15.48 23.37
CA ASN A 443 -4.20 16.46 23.56
C ASN A 443 -5.10 16.50 22.31
N GLY A 444 -6.41 16.57 22.42
CA GLY A 444 -7.30 16.55 21.25
C GLY A 444 -8.75 16.42 21.68
N GLU A 445 -9.71 16.58 20.77
CA GLU A 445 -11.07 16.08 21.03
C GLU A 445 -11.12 14.60 20.57
N ASP A 446 -10.76 13.66 21.46
CA ASP A 446 -10.52 12.27 21.09
C ASP A 446 -11.75 11.38 21.29
N HIS A 447 -12.00 10.51 20.32
CA HIS A 447 -13.22 9.71 20.24
C HIS A 447 -12.90 8.23 20.13
N VAL A 448 -13.26 7.45 21.16
CA VAL A 448 -13.12 5.99 21.18
C VAL A 448 -14.49 5.33 21.19
N GLN A 449 -14.69 4.37 20.29
CA GLN A 449 -15.94 3.63 20.16
C GLN A 449 -15.70 2.13 20.04
N PHE A 450 -16.38 1.36 20.89
CA PHE A 450 -16.46 -0.10 20.81
C PHE A 450 -17.93 -0.53 20.64
N MET A 451 -18.25 -1.22 19.55
CA MET A 451 -19.63 -1.64 19.23
C MET A 451 -19.73 -3.10 18.76
N GLY A 452 -20.25 -3.98 19.61
CA GLY A 452 -20.71 -5.29 19.18
C GLY A 452 -22.13 -5.23 18.60
N VAL A 453 -22.34 -5.43 17.28
CA VAL A 453 -23.70 -5.40 16.70
C VAL A 453 -24.38 -6.78 16.74
N ALA A 454 -23.65 -7.83 16.35
CA ALA A 454 -24.19 -9.20 16.25
C ALA A 454 -23.74 -10.11 17.40
N SER A 455 -22.57 -9.85 17.97
CA SER A 455 -21.95 -10.55 19.09
C SER A 455 -21.36 -9.53 20.04
N GLN A 456 -21.13 -9.96 21.28
CA GLN A 456 -20.39 -9.17 22.25
C GLN A 456 -18.93 -9.08 21.80
N LEU A 457 -18.38 -7.87 21.78
CA LEU A 457 -16.96 -7.64 21.52
C LEU A 457 -16.15 -8.13 22.72
N GLU A 458 -15.22 -9.06 22.52
CA GLU A 458 -14.42 -9.61 23.62
C GLU A 458 -13.05 -8.93 23.70
N LEU A 459 -12.78 -8.30 24.84
CA LEU A 459 -11.49 -7.72 25.23
C LEU A 459 -10.95 -8.44 26.47
N ASP A 460 -9.67 -8.80 26.45
CA ASP A 460 -9.04 -9.36 27.65
C ASP A 460 -8.75 -8.27 28.69
N MET A 461 -8.09 -7.19 28.27
CA MET A 461 -7.81 -6.00 29.09
C MET A 461 -7.94 -4.72 28.27
N LEU A 462 -8.36 -3.63 28.93
CA LEU A 462 -8.49 -2.31 28.34
C LEU A 462 -7.78 -1.27 29.21
N ASP A 463 -6.82 -0.55 28.64
CA ASP A 463 -6.18 0.64 29.24
C ASP A 463 -6.27 1.80 28.25
N ILE A 464 -7.01 2.85 28.62
CA ILE A 464 -7.18 4.06 27.84
C ILE A 464 -6.67 5.22 28.66
N ASN A 465 -5.78 6.01 28.06
CA ASN A 465 -5.31 7.27 28.61
C ASN A 465 -5.60 8.37 27.60
N PHE A 466 -6.66 9.13 27.85
CA PHE A 466 -6.95 10.34 27.09
C PHE A 466 -6.01 11.46 27.52
N GLY A 467 -5.67 12.37 26.61
CA GLY A 467 -4.94 13.58 26.96
C GLY A 467 -5.88 14.68 27.48
N ALA A 468 -5.52 15.93 27.22
CA ALA A 468 -6.40 17.06 27.52
C ALA A 468 -7.24 17.43 26.29
N GLY A 469 -8.53 17.64 26.49
CA GLY A 469 -9.51 18.05 25.49
C GLY A 469 -10.89 17.53 25.87
N ASP A 470 -11.87 17.65 24.98
CA ASP A 470 -13.23 17.16 25.24
C ASP A 470 -13.36 15.75 24.67
N ASP A 471 -13.14 14.72 25.49
CA ASP A 471 -12.99 13.34 25.04
C ASP A 471 -14.27 12.51 25.15
N LEU A 472 -14.41 11.47 24.33
CA LEU A 472 -15.55 10.56 24.32
C LEU A 472 -15.11 9.09 24.31
N LEU A 473 -15.60 8.32 25.29
CA LEU A 473 -15.60 6.86 25.25
C LEU A 473 -17.02 6.32 25.14
N TYR A 474 -17.32 5.62 24.05
CA TYR A 474 -18.58 4.90 23.82
C TYR A 474 -18.35 3.39 23.81
N MET A 475 -19.12 2.64 24.60
CA MET A 475 -19.11 1.18 24.60
C MET A 475 -20.53 0.61 24.54
N GLU A 476 -20.76 -0.34 23.64
CA GLU A 476 -22.03 -1.07 23.50
C GLU A 476 -21.78 -2.53 23.13
N ASN A 477 -22.42 -3.46 23.85
CA ASN A 477 -22.25 -4.91 23.73
C ASN A 477 -20.77 -5.32 23.75
N VAL A 478 -20.06 -5.01 24.85
CA VAL A 478 -18.63 -5.31 25.03
C VAL A 478 -18.43 -6.15 26.29
N GLU A 479 -17.57 -7.16 26.27
CA GLU A 479 -17.07 -7.88 27.45
C GLU A 479 -15.61 -7.53 27.66
N VAL A 480 -15.25 -7.06 28.86
CA VAL A 480 -13.86 -6.96 29.29
C VAL A 480 -13.60 -7.99 30.38
N LYS A 481 -12.69 -8.94 30.13
CA LYS A 481 -12.54 -10.14 30.97
C LYS A 481 -11.72 -9.91 32.24
N SER A 482 -10.69 -9.06 32.20
CA SER A 482 -9.69 -8.98 33.28
C SER A 482 -9.53 -7.58 33.91
N MET A 483 -9.28 -6.53 33.12
CA MET A 483 -8.98 -5.18 33.64
C MET A 483 -9.56 -4.09 32.75
N VAL A 484 -10.08 -3.02 33.37
CA VAL A 484 -10.45 -1.77 32.70
C VAL A 484 -9.78 -0.59 33.42
N LYS A 485 -9.03 0.22 32.69
CA LYS A 485 -8.52 1.50 33.16
C LYS A 485 -8.81 2.55 32.11
N VAL A 486 -9.44 3.64 32.53
CA VAL A 486 -9.76 4.79 31.68
C VAL A 486 -9.38 6.05 32.44
N LEU A 487 -8.47 6.84 31.90
CA LEU A 487 -8.06 8.11 32.46
C LEU A 487 -8.45 9.22 31.49
N PHE A 488 -9.32 10.13 31.94
CA PHE A 488 -9.57 11.42 31.31
C PHE A 488 -8.71 12.47 32.00
N LEU A 489 -8.08 13.38 31.26
CA LEU A 489 -7.32 14.48 31.86
C LEU A 489 -8.17 15.74 31.99
N ALA A 490 -7.91 16.79 31.22
CA ALA A 490 -8.55 18.08 31.43
C ALA A 490 -9.47 18.43 30.25
N GLY A 491 -10.76 18.60 30.52
CA GLY A 491 -11.73 19.09 29.53
C GLY A 491 -13.17 18.74 29.90
N THR A 492 -14.01 18.49 28.90
CA THR A 492 -15.43 18.17 29.06
C THR A 492 -15.68 16.76 28.57
N ASP A 493 -15.33 15.78 29.40
CA ASP A 493 -15.26 14.40 28.96
C ASP A 493 -16.59 13.66 29.06
N THR A 494 -16.80 12.66 28.20
CA THR A 494 -18.02 11.86 28.15
C THR A 494 -17.70 10.37 28.16
N LEU A 495 -18.22 9.67 29.16
CA LEU A 495 -18.29 8.21 29.19
C LEU A 495 -19.72 7.74 28.93
N GLU A 496 -19.92 6.98 27.86
CA GLU A 496 -21.20 6.38 27.50
C GLU A 496 -21.10 4.86 27.41
N LEU A 497 -21.71 4.18 28.38
CA LEU A 497 -21.81 2.72 28.44
C LEU A 497 -23.27 2.33 28.22
N ARG A 498 -23.55 1.58 27.15
CA ARG A 498 -24.90 1.14 26.77
C ARG A 498 -24.96 -0.36 26.60
N ASP A 499 -26.15 -0.94 26.78
CA ASP A 499 -26.57 -2.32 26.48
C ASP A 499 -25.47 -3.41 26.51
N ASN A 500 -25.54 -4.34 27.47
CA ASN A 500 -24.66 -5.52 27.60
C ASN A 500 -23.15 -5.19 27.60
N VAL A 501 -22.75 -4.10 28.26
CA VAL A 501 -21.35 -3.92 28.65
C VAL A 501 -21.11 -4.70 29.95
N ASP A 502 -20.22 -5.68 29.87
CA ASP A 502 -19.83 -6.56 30.98
C ASP A 502 -18.37 -6.30 31.35
N PHE A 503 -18.14 -6.01 32.62
CA PHE A 503 -16.81 -5.80 33.19
C PHE A 503 -16.43 -6.95 34.13
N PRO A 504 -15.12 -7.10 34.44
CA PRO A 504 -14.64 -8.21 35.24
C PRO A 504 -15.31 -8.22 36.62
N PRO A 505 -15.67 -9.39 37.18
CA PRO A 505 -16.16 -9.46 38.56
C PRO A 505 -15.05 -9.04 39.54
N GLY A 506 -15.34 -8.05 40.40
CA GLY A 506 -14.39 -7.32 41.28
C GLY A 506 -13.59 -8.12 42.32
N LEU A 507 -13.57 -9.46 42.23
CA LEU A 507 -12.59 -10.31 42.92
C LEU A 507 -11.30 -10.52 42.09
N LEU A 508 -11.32 -10.23 40.78
CA LEU A 508 -10.21 -10.48 39.85
C LEU A 508 -9.81 -9.29 38.98
N GLY A 509 -10.61 -8.21 38.91
CA GLY A 509 -10.31 -7.04 38.07
C GLY A 509 -10.34 -5.70 38.81
N THR A 510 -9.61 -4.74 38.25
CA THR A 510 -9.63 -3.32 38.65
C THR A 510 -10.43 -2.55 37.60
N ILE A 511 -11.32 -1.67 38.06
CA ILE A 511 -11.96 -0.65 37.22
C ILE A 511 -11.56 0.70 37.81
N GLU A 512 -10.80 1.47 37.06
CA GLU A 512 -10.36 2.82 37.41
C GLU A 512 -10.85 3.78 36.33
N ILE A 513 -11.68 4.74 36.73
CA ILE A 513 -12.17 5.81 35.86
C ILE A 513 -11.91 7.12 36.62
N ASP A 514 -10.97 7.92 36.12
CA ASP A 514 -10.66 9.25 36.64
C ASP A 514 -11.08 10.28 35.59
N GLY A 515 -11.98 11.18 35.96
CA GLY A 515 -12.49 12.25 35.10
C GLY A 515 -11.54 13.45 34.99
N GLY A 516 -10.48 13.47 35.81
CA GLY A 516 -9.51 14.56 35.82
C GLY A 516 -10.14 15.93 36.12
N ALA A 517 -9.64 16.97 35.45
CA ALA A 517 -10.01 18.36 35.74
C ALA A 517 -10.98 18.89 34.69
N GLY A 518 -12.27 18.79 34.96
CA GLY A 518 -13.25 19.01 33.90
C GLY A 518 -14.69 19.12 34.33
N ALA A 519 -15.57 19.21 33.33
CA ALA A 519 -16.99 18.99 33.50
C ALA A 519 -17.38 17.68 32.80
N ASP A 520 -17.29 16.57 33.52
CA ASP A 520 -17.40 15.25 32.89
C ASP A 520 -18.82 14.68 33.04
N PHE A 521 -19.23 13.92 32.02
CA PHE A 521 -20.55 13.32 31.91
C PHE A 521 -20.45 11.80 31.84
N TYR A 522 -21.24 11.13 32.69
CA TYR A 522 -21.29 9.66 32.75
C TYR A 522 -22.71 9.19 32.45
N HIS A 523 -22.88 8.45 31.36
CA HIS A 523 -24.14 7.81 30.98
C HIS A 523 -23.97 6.29 31.02
N VAL A 524 -24.74 5.61 31.88
CA VAL A 524 -24.61 4.17 32.12
C VAL A 524 -25.99 3.53 32.05
N ASP A 525 -26.26 2.81 30.97
CA ASP A 525 -27.53 2.15 30.68
C ASP A 525 -27.33 0.63 30.55
N ASN A 526 -28.07 -0.15 31.35
CA ASN A 526 -28.08 -1.63 31.31
C ASN A 526 -26.70 -2.32 31.48
N VAL A 527 -25.78 -1.70 32.23
CA VAL A 527 -24.43 -2.25 32.48
C VAL A 527 -24.40 -3.07 33.78
N MET A 528 -23.85 -4.28 33.71
CA MET A 528 -23.65 -5.15 34.89
C MET A 528 -22.30 -4.80 35.54
N ILE A 529 -22.35 -3.90 36.53
CA ILE A 529 -21.16 -3.41 37.22
C ILE A 529 -21.13 -3.96 38.64
N PRO A 530 -20.29 -4.96 38.96
CA PRO A 530 -20.26 -5.53 40.30
C PRO A 530 -19.72 -4.55 41.34
N PHE A 531 -18.71 -3.73 41.02
CA PHE A 531 -18.16 -2.65 41.86
C PHE A 531 -17.38 -1.63 41.00
N ILE A 532 -17.74 -0.34 40.98
CA ILE A 532 -16.87 0.74 40.47
C ILE A 532 -16.40 1.59 41.65
N ASN A 533 -15.09 1.84 41.72
CA ASN A 533 -14.55 3.01 42.42
C ASN A 533 -14.48 4.14 41.39
N PHE A 534 -15.44 5.06 41.45
CA PHE A 534 -15.27 6.37 40.82
C PHE A 534 -14.43 7.19 41.81
N ASP A 535 -13.12 7.22 41.62
CA ASP A 535 -12.30 8.23 42.27
C ASP A 535 -12.47 9.52 41.48
N THR A 536 -13.64 10.17 41.64
CA THR A 536 -13.79 11.56 41.22
C THR A 536 -12.92 12.38 42.18
N LEU A 537 -11.70 12.69 41.76
CA LEU A 537 -10.88 13.71 42.40
C LEU A 537 -11.48 15.09 42.09
N ILE A 538 -12.60 15.40 42.76
CA ILE A 538 -13.22 16.73 42.70
C ILE A 538 -12.19 17.73 43.26
N PRO A 539 -11.67 18.69 42.46
CA PRO A 539 -10.70 19.67 42.94
C PRO A 539 -11.25 20.61 44.02
#